data_AF-A0A7Y5EXN6-F1
#
_entry.id   AF-A0A7Y5EXN6-F1
#
_cell.length_a   1.000
_cell.length_b   1.000
_cell.length_c   1.000
_cell.angle_alpha   90.00
_cell.angle_beta   90.00
_cell.angle_gamma   90.00
#
_symmetry.space_group_name_H-M   'P 1'
#
loop_
_entity.id
_entity.type
_entity.pdbx_description
1 polymer ?
#
loop_
_entity_poly.entity_id
_entity_poly.type
_entity_poly.pdbx_seq_one_letter_code
_entity_poly.pdbx_strand_id
1 'polypeptide(L)'
;MNHTFFRAYYLFIPVVLFFTLFLFDKIFGTMPIRKLTETRIEFSFYDEKKNLLTQIKKYNSERTKDDSLLVLFGTSHMGEFSTQYISKKIKGLTTYNFSAPMASPSFLYYWFQKLHSEKIHIDYAVLEIVPEMFTDNANNYALKFSYDWNFMFRHRDFFTLKDLESFAVANLFDSIRFPFHGMTAIERIKSSGTTNQLEFLQSMVHLATVKNNGGIPNPILHEVPETYLERESKDYFKKNFTNFKTSTTQDKFYSEFLKFASENNIKVLVYKPLVSPYLQAILNSEKFYSDWENEKYKIADTYKMRILNLSEKEKNIQCKKFVDVHHLSGGCYNEVTDILLSTIFPKKNQ
;
A
#
# COMPACT_ATOMS: atom_id res chain seq x y z
N MET A 1 31.26 -33.38 33.06
CA MET A 1 31.19 -32.67 31.76
C MET A 1 32.60 -32.64 31.17
N ASN A 2 32.79 -33.28 30.01
CA ASN A 2 34.10 -33.65 29.47
C ASN A 2 34.96 -32.44 29.06
N HIS A 3 36.24 -32.46 29.47
CA HIS A 3 37.30 -31.49 29.14
C HIS A 3 37.62 -31.35 27.64
N THR A 4 37.01 -32.16 26.76
CA THR A 4 37.15 -32.07 25.30
C THR A 4 36.36 -30.91 24.69
N PHE A 5 35.31 -30.40 25.35
CA PHE A 5 34.48 -29.31 24.81
C PHE A 5 35.22 -27.96 24.78
N PHE A 6 36.18 -27.75 25.69
CA PHE A 6 36.95 -26.50 25.80
C PHE A 6 38.24 -26.46 24.96
N ARG A 7 38.69 -27.57 24.35
CA ARG A 7 39.86 -27.59 23.46
C ARG A 7 39.56 -27.16 22.02
N ALA A 8 38.29 -27.02 21.66
CA ALA A 8 37.85 -26.65 20.32
C ALA A 8 37.43 -25.17 20.22
N TYR A 9 38.16 -24.26 20.89
CA TYR A 9 37.84 -22.82 20.91
C TYR A 9 37.77 -22.20 19.50
N TYR A 10 38.50 -22.76 18.53
CA TYR A 10 38.44 -22.34 17.14
C TYR A 10 37.09 -22.62 16.46
N LEU A 11 36.29 -23.59 16.95
CA LEU A 11 34.92 -23.82 16.47
C LEU A 11 33.95 -22.71 16.91
N PHE A 12 34.30 -21.91 17.93
CA PHE A 12 33.52 -20.74 18.32
C PHE A 12 33.87 -19.50 17.51
N ILE A 13 35.02 -19.46 16.81
CA ILE A 13 35.42 -18.29 16.01
C ILE A 13 34.36 -17.94 14.95
N PRO A 14 33.82 -18.87 14.13
CA PRO A 14 32.75 -18.55 13.18
C PRO A 14 31.48 -18.04 13.86
N VAL A 15 31.13 -18.59 15.04
CA VAL A 15 29.94 -18.18 15.79
C VAL A 15 30.10 -16.76 16.36
N VAL A 16 31.25 -16.46 16.96
CA VAL A 16 31.57 -15.13 17.49
C VAL A 16 31.68 -14.10 16.37
N LEU A 17 32.28 -14.46 15.23
CA LEU A 17 32.36 -13.60 14.06
C LEU A 17 30.96 -13.32 13.51
N PHE A 18 30.13 -14.35 13.33
CA PHE A 18 28.75 -14.19 12.89
C PHE A 18 27.96 -13.30 13.84
N PHE A 19 28.05 -13.54 15.15
CA PHE A 19 27.36 -12.72 16.14
C PHE A 19 27.83 -11.26 16.12
N THR A 20 29.14 -11.02 16.00
CA THR A 20 29.71 -9.67 15.87
C THR A 20 29.20 -8.97 14.60
N LEU A 21 29.21 -9.66 13.46
CA LEU A 21 28.70 -9.11 12.19
C LEU A 21 27.19 -8.85 12.25
N PHE A 22 26.43 -9.74 12.89
CA PHE A 22 25.00 -9.57 13.10
C PHE A 22 24.69 -8.37 14.00
N LEU A 23 25.46 -8.15 15.07
CA LEU A 23 25.32 -6.96 15.90
C LEU A 23 25.70 -5.69 15.15
N PHE A 24 26.76 -5.73 14.35
CA PHE A 24 27.15 -4.62 13.49
C PHE A 24 26.07 -4.28 12.46
N ASP A 25 25.41 -5.29 11.89
CA ASP A 25 24.29 -5.12 10.98
C ASP A 25 23.13 -4.32 11.62
N LYS A 26 22.85 -4.48 12.93
CA LYS A 26 21.80 -3.71 13.61
C LYS A 26 22.03 -2.20 13.66
N ILE A 27 23.27 -1.75 13.46
CA ILE A 27 23.60 -0.33 13.38
C ILE A 27 22.89 0.33 12.19
N PHE A 28 22.73 -0.38 11.06
CA PHE A 28 22.05 0.13 9.86
C PHE A 28 20.56 0.40 10.08
N GLY A 29 19.92 -0.28 11.03
CA GLY A 29 18.51 -0.07 11.38
C GLY A 29 18.25 1.20 12.22
N THR A 30 19.31 1.81 12.77
CA THR A 30 19.18 2.95 13.68
C THR A 30 18.84 4.25 12.92
N MET A 31 18.01 5.10 13.53
CA MET A 31 17.62 6.39 12.94
C MET A 31 18.81 7.29 12.53
N PRO A 32 19.89 7.42 13.31
CA PRO A 32 21.05 8.23 12.90
C PRO A 32 21.68 7.77 11.59
N ILE A 33 21.85 6.45 11.41
CA ILE A 33 22.45 5.89 10.20
C ILE A 33 21.49 5.99 9.02
N ARG A 34 20.20 5.68 9.25
CA ARG A 34 19.17 5.77 8.21
C ARG A 34 19.01 7.18 7.67
N LYS A 35 19.03 8.22 8.53
CA LYS A 35 18.98 9.62 8.09
C LYS A 35 20.09 9.97 7.09
N LEU A 36 21.26 9.35 7.22
CA LEU A 36 22.39 9.58 6.32
C LEU A 36 22.30 8.73 5.04
N THR A 37 21.68 7.55 5.09
CA THR A 37 21.86 6.52 4.06
C THR A 37 20.60 6.17 3.30
N GLU A 38 19.42 6.46 3.85
CA GLU A 38 18.13 6.11 3.26
C GLU A 38 17.78 7.08 2.13
N THR A 39 17.38 6.55 0.98
CA THR A 39 17.03 7.33 -0.23
C THR A 39 15.55 7.25 -0.58
N ARG A 40 14.83 6.34 0.08
CA ARG A 40 13.46 5.94 -0.27
C ARG A 40 12.50 6.38 0.83
N ILE A 41 11.37 6.95 0.43
CA ILE A 41 10.32 7.40 1.36
C ILE A 41 9.31 6.29 1.67
N GLU A 42 9.29 5.23 0.85
CA GLU A 42 8.32 4.15 0.92
C GLU A 42 8.26 3.50 2.30
N PHE A 43 9.39 3.33 2.99
CA PHE A 43 9.39 2.83 4.37
C PHE A 43 8.39 3.59 5.25
N SER A 44 8.36 4.92 5.18
CA SER A 44 7.52 5.75 6.04
C SER A 44 6.03 5.52 5.79
N PHE A 45 5.62 5.29 4.54
CA PHE A 45 4.22 4.96 4.24
C PHE A 45 3.77 3.63 4.86
N TYR A 46 4.67 2.66 4.93
CA TYR A 46 4.39 1.33 5.48
C TYR A 46 4.48 1.32 7.01
N ASP A 47 5.47 2.01 7.59
CA ASP A 47 5.67 2.06 9.05
C ASP A 47 4.59 2.87 9.77
N GLU A 48 4.14 3.98 9.17
CA GLU A 48 3.08 4.83 9.73
C GLU A 48 1.72 4.13 9.85
N LYS A 49 1.51 2.98 9.20
CA LYS A 49 0.30 2.17 9.41
C LYS A 49 0.17 1.65 10.84
N LYS A 50 1.26 1.51 11.58
CA LYS A 50 1.23 1.20 13.03
C LYS A 50 0.67 2.37 13.84
N ASN A 51 1.05 3.60 13.51
CA ASN A 51 0.49 4.79 14.13
C ASN A 51 -0.98 4.97 13.76
N LEU A 52 -1.33 4.68 12.50
CA LEU A 52 -2.71 4.68 12.04
C LEU A 52 -3.57 3.64 12.78
N LEU A 53 -3.03 2.44 13.01
CA LEU A 53 -3.67 1.40 13.82
C LEU A 53 -3.95 1.89 15.25
N THR A 54 -2.99 2.57 15.88
CA THR A 54 -3.19 3.16 17.21
C THR A 54 -4.32 4.20 17.21
N GLN A 55 -4.38 5.06 16.19
CA GLN A 55 -5.43 6.09 16.08
C GLN A 55 -6.82 5.49 15.86
N ILE A 56 -6.96 4.53 14.96
CA ILE A 56 -8.26 3.88 14.70
C ILE A 56 -8.72 3.04 15.89
N LYS A 57 -7.80 2.44 16.67
CA LYS A 57 -8.14 1.77 17.94
C LYS A 57 -8.77 2.75 18.93
N LYS A 58 -8.15 3.93 19.10
CA LYS A 58 -8.68 4.99 19.96
C LYS A 58 -10.07 5.42 19.50
N TYR A 59 -10.22 5.77 18.22
CA TYR A 59 -11.52 6.12 17.64
C TYR A 59 -12.57 5.02 17.85
N ASN A 60 -12.23 3.76 17.59
CA ASN A 60 -13.15 2.63 17.75
C ASN A 60 -13.62 2.45 19.19
N SER A 61 -12.81 2.82 20.20
CA SER A 61 -13.21 2.79 21.61
C SER A 61 -14.07 3.98 22.04
N GLU A 62 -14.01 5.09 21.31
CA GLU A 62 -14.68 6.36 21.66
C GLU A 62 -15.95 6.59 20.83
N ARG A 63 -16.09 5.93 19.68
CA ARG A 63 -17.22 6.14 18.76
C ARG A 63 -18.54 5.65 19.31
N THR A 64 -19.62 6.29 18.87
CA THR A 64 -20.99 5.93 19.20
C THR A 64 -21.55 4.87 18.25
N LYS A 65 -22.72 4.29 18.58
CA LYS A 65 -23.39 3.30 17.72
C LYS A 65 -23.89 3.89 16.39
N ASP A 66 -24.06 5.20 16.32
CA ASP A 66 -24.51 5.89 15.11
C ASP A 66 -23.33 6.22 14.17
N ASP A 67 -22.09 6.04 14.64
CA ASP A 67 -20.89 6.30 13.85
C ASP A 67 -20.50 5.08 13.02
N SER A 68 -20.34 5.28 11.71
CA SER A 68 -19.86 4.27 10.77
C SER A 68 -18.37 4.47 10.46
N LEU A 69 -17.65 3.35 10.33
CA LEU A 69 -16.25 3.33 9.97
C LEU A 69 -16.06 2.84 8.52
N LEU A 70 -15.45 3.69 7.69
CA LEU A 70 -14.99 3.36 6.34
C LEU A 70 -13.46 3.19 6.34
N VAL A 71 -12.96 2.09 5.77
CA VAL A 71 -11.52 1.87 5.57
C VAL A 71 -11.18 1.77 4.10
N LEU A 72 -10.21 2.59 3.66
CA LEU A 72 -9.72 2.59 2.29
C LEU A 72 -8.44 1.74 2.17
N PHE A 73 -8.46 0.76 1.27
CA PHE A 73 -7.35 -0.14 0.98
C PHE A 73 -6.94 0.02 -0.49
N GLY A 74 -5.65 0.25 -0.74
CA GLY A 74 -5.11 0.35 -2.08
C GLY A 74 -3.70 0.91 -2.14
N THR A 75 -3.35 1.42 -3.30
CA THR A 75 -2.08 2.05 -3.68
C THR A 75 -2.12 3.57 -3.49
N SER A 76 -1.17 4.29 -4.10
CA SER A 76 -1.13 5.76 -4.10
C SER A 76 -2.42 6.41 -4.62
N HIS A 77 -3.17 5.81 -5.55
CA HIS A 77 -4.47 6.37 -5.98
C HIS A 77 -5.45 6.53 -4.82
N MET A 78 -5.48 5.56 -3.91
CA MET A 78 -6.34 5.65 -2.74
C MET A 78 -5.85 6.72 -1.75
N GLY A 79 -4.57 7.06 -1.75
CA GLY A 79 -3.99 8.09 -0.87
C GLY A 79 -4.61 9.47 -1.05
N GLU A 80 -5.04 9.81 -2.26
CA GLU A 80 -5.58 11.13 -2.62
C GLU A 80 -6.99 11.40 -2.07
N PHE A 81 -7.71 10.38 -1.58
CA PHE A 81 -9.02 10.57 -0.97
C PHE A 81 -8.92 11.36 0.33
N SER A 82 -9.59 12.51 0.38
CA SER A 82 -9.69 13.34 1.57
C SER A 82 -10.69 12.78 2.58
N THR A 83 -10.18 12.25 3.69
CA THR A 83 -11.00 11.75 4.81
C THR A 83 -11.87 12.86 5.40
N GLN A 84 -11.36 14.09 5.43
CA GLN A 84 -12.12 15.27 5.87
C GLN A 84 -13.27 15.61 4.92
N TYR A 85 -13.06 15.50 3.61
CA TYR A 85 -14.13 15.72 2.63
C TYR A 85 -15.24 14.66 2.76
N ILE A 86 -14.85 13.38 2.92
CA ILE A 86 -15.79 12.29 3.14
C ILE A 86 -16.65 12.53 4.40
N SER A 87 -16.03 12.88 5.53
CA SER A 87 -16.76 13.15 6.77
C SER A 87 -17.68 14.38 6.71
N LYS A 88 -17.38 15.36 5.84
CA LYS A 88 -18.29 16.49 5.55
C LYS A 88 -19.50 16.07 4.74
N LYS A 89 -19.35 15.07 3.85
CA LYS A 89 -20.43 14.59 2.97
C LYS A 89 -21.41 13.66 3.67
N ILE A 90 -20.90 12.77 4.51
CA ILE A 90 -21.73 11.82 5.27
C ILE A 90 -21.48 12.04 6.76
N LYS A 91 -22.48 12.62 7.44
CA LYS A 91 -22.44 12.82 8.90
C LYS A 91 -22.35 11.47 9.61
N GLY A 92 -21.47 11.36 10.61
CA GLY A 92 -21.23 10.12 11.36
C GLY A 92 -20.33 9.11 10.64
N LEU A 93 -19.81 9.43 9.44
CA LEU A 93 -18.84 8.58 8.75
C LEU A 93 -17.41 9.05 9.03
N THR A 94 -16.63 8.19 9.68
CA THR A 94 -15.18 8.40 9.84
C THR A 94 -14.44 7.49 8.88
N THR A 95 -13.44 8.05 8.19
CA THR A 95 -12.64 7.30 7.22
C THR A 95 -11.19 7.20 7.66
N TYR A 96 -10.60 6.01 7.48
CA TYR A 96 -9.18 5.73 7.64
C TYR A 96 -8.59 5.15 6.37
N ASN A 97 -7.38 5.57 6.02
CA ASN A 97 -6.74 5.23 4.75
C ASN A 97 -5.48 4.38 4.97
N PHE A 98 -5.62 3.08 4.73
CA PHE A 98 -4.56 2.08 4.85
C PHE A 98 -3.80 1.85 3.54
N SER A 99 -3.94 2.75 2.56
CA SER A 99 -3.20 2.66 1.31
C SER A 99 -1.71 2.97 1.43
N ALA A 100 -0.90 2.41 0.54
CA ALA A 100 0.53 2.69 0.47
C ALA A 100 1.04 2.59 -0.98
N PRO A 101 2.11 3.29 -1.37
CA PRO A 101 2.70 3.14 -2.70
C PRO A 101 3.00 1.67 -3.03
N MET A 102 2.54 1.23 -4.19
CA MET A 102 2.68 -0.16 -4.67
C MET A 102 2.14 -1.23 -3.70
N ALA A 103 1.16 -0.90 -2.85
CA ALA A 103 0.54 -1.84 -1.95
C ALA A 103 -0.05 -3.05 -2.71
N SER A 104 0.37 -4.26 -2.33
CA SER A 104 -0.14 -5.50 -2.90
C SER A 104 -1.37 -6.03 -2.14
N PRO A 105 -2.19 -6.91 -2.71
CA PRO A 105 -3.30 -7.56 -2.00
C PRO A 105 -2.90 -8.21 -0.68
N SER A 106 -1.72 -8.84 -0.60
CA SER A 106 -1.20 -9.42 0.64
C SER A 106 -0.96 -8.37 1.74
N PHE A 107 -0.51 -7.16 1.37
CA PHE A 107 -0.35 -6.05 2.30
C PHE A 107 -1.70 -5.54 2.81
N LEU A 108 -2.66 -5.37 1.90
CA LEU A 108 -3.99 -4.90 2.24
C LEU A 108 -4.71 -5.90 3.16
N TYR A 109 -4.58 -7.21 2.86
CA TYR A 109 -5.12 -8.27 3.69
C TYR A 109 -4.46 -8.34 5.07
N TYR A 110 -3.13 -8.17 5.15
CA TYR A 110 -2.43 -8.11 6.44
C TYR A 110 -3.01 -7.03 7.36
N TRP A 111 -3.20 -5.80 6.84
CA TRP A 111 -3.77 -4.72 7.64
C TRP A 111 -5.24 -4.96 7.96
N PHE A 112 -6.01 -5.53 7.04
CA PHE A 112 -7.40 -5.90 7.31
C PHE A 112 -7.51 -6.91 8.45
N GLN A 113 -6.69 -7.97 8.44
CA GLN A 113 -6.61 -8.93 9.55
C GLN A 113 -6.15 -8.29 10.85
N LYS A 114 -5.17 -7.37 10.81
CA LYS A 114 -4.70 -6.64 11.99
C LYS A 114 -5.83 -5.82 12.63
N LEU A 115 -6.55 -5.04 11.82
CA LEU A 115 -7.71 -4.27 12.27
C LEU A 115 -8.74 -5.16 12.95
N HIS A 116 -9.08 -6.29 12.32
CA HIS A 116 -10.04 -7.23 12.88
C HIS A 116 -9.52 -7.89 14.18
N SER A 117 -8.24 -8.27 14.24
CA SER A 117 -7.63 -8.88 15.44
C SER A 117 -7.65 -7.94 16.66
N GLU A 118 -7.65 -6.64 16.40
CA GLU A 118 -7.79 -5.58 17.40
C GLU A 118 -9.25 -5.24 17.72
N LYS A 119 -10.20 -6.07 17.26
CA LYS A 119 -11.65 -5.93 17.44
C LYS A 119 -12.20 -4.59 16.91
N ILE A 120 -11.56 -4.04 15.87
CA ILE A 120 -12.06 -2.85 15.18
C ILE A 120 -13.18 -3.30 14.23
N HIS A 121 -14.39 -2.81 14.47
CA HIS A 121 -15.54 -3.16 13.64
C HIS A 121 -15.60 -2.25 12.40
N ILE A 122 -15.30 -2.79 11.24
CA ILE A 122 -15.32 -2.04 9.97
C ILE A 122 -16.69 -2.21 9.34
N ASP A 123 -17.41 -1.11 9.14
CA ASP A 123 -18.75 -1.12 8.54
C ASP A 123 -18.66 -1.20 7.00
N TYR A 124 -17.71 -0.44 6.44
CA TYR A 124 -17.48 -0.35 5.01
C TYR A 124 -15.99 -0.40 4.71
N ALA A 125 -15.64 -1.04 3.59
CA ALA A 125 -14.29 -1.00 3.05
C ALA A 125 -14.32 -0.71 1.55
N VAL A 126 -13.30 0.00 1.07
CA VAL A 126 -13.01 0.12 -0.36
C VAL A 126 -11.71 -0.61 -0.62
N LEU A 127 -11.72 -1.50 -1.60
CA LEU A 127 -10.55 -2.25 -2.04
C LEU A 127 -10.21 -1.87 -3.48
N GLU A 128 -9.10 -1.18 -3.66
CA GLU A 128 -8.59 -0.88 -4.98
C GLU A 128 -8.12 -2.14 -5.73
N ILE A 129 -8.35 -2.15 -7.05
CA ILE A 129 -7.71 -3.06 -7.99
C ILE A 129 -7.09 -2.30 -9.18
N VAL A 130 -5.79 -2.46 -9.35
CA VAL A 130 -5.05 -2.12 -10.58
C VAL A 130 -4.07 -3.25 -10.90
N PRO A 131 -3.76 -3.56 -12.18
CA PRO A 131 -2.97 -4.73 -12.54
C PRO A 131 -1.61 -4.83 -11.82
N GLU A 132 -0.94 -3.70 -11.61
CA GLU A 132 0.38 -3.58 -10.99
C GLU A 132 0.43 -4.20 -9.59
N MET A 133 -0.67 -4.09 -8.83
CA MET A 133 -0.82 -4.67 -7.49
C MET A 133 -0.75 -6.20 -7.50
N PHE A 134 -1.05 -6.82 -8.65
CA PHE A 134 -1.12 -8.26 -8.82
C PHE A 134 0.14 -8.84 -9.48
N THR A 135 1.25 -8.09 -9.50
CA THR A 135 2.55 -8.60 -9.95
C THR A 135 3.36 -9.12 -8.77
N ASP A 136 4.34 -10.01 -9.02
CA ASP A 136 5.25 -10.49 -7.96
C ASP A 136 6.03 -9.33 -7.32
N ASN A 137 6.33 -8.28 -8.10
CA ASN A 137 7.09 -7.12 -7.63
C ASN A 137 6.31 -6.22 -6.66
N ALA A 138 4.98 -6.26 -6.66
CA ALA A 138 4.15 -5.44 -5.77
C ALA A 138 4.43 -5.71 -4.28
N ASN A 139 4.82 -6.94 -3.95
CA ASN A 139 5.00 -7.36 -2.56
C ASN A 139 6.36 -6.93 -1.96
N ASN A 140 7.29 -6.44 -2.78
CA ASN A 140 8.68 -6.18 -2.36
C ASN A 140 8.80 -5.23 -1.16
N TYR A 141 7.97 -4.19 -1.10
CA TYR A 141 7.98 -3.25 0.02
C TYR A 141 7.33 -3.84 1.27
N ALA A 142 6.20 -4.52 1.11
CA ALA A 142 5.46 -5.10 2.22
C ALA A 142 6.25 -6.20 2.96
N LEU A 143 7.00 -7.04 2.22
CA LEU A 143 7.90 -8.06 2.78
C LEU A 143 8.98 -7.45 3.69
N LYS A 144 9.49 -6.27 3.33
CA LYS A 144 10.54 -5.60 4.11
C LYS A 144 10.00 -4.81 5.30
N PHE A 145 8.82 -4.19 5.15
CA PHE A 145 8.41 -3.10 6.03
C PHE A 145 7.10 -3.33 6.79
N SER A 146 6.27 -4.30 6.40
CA SER A 146 4.92 -4.45 6.96
C SER A 146 4.72 -5.71 7.79
N TYR A 147 5.00 -6.88 7.19
CA TYR A 147 4.56 -8.14 7.77
C TYR A 147 5.30 -8.48 9.06
N ASP A 148 4.63 -9.22 9.94
CA ASP A 148 5.26 -9.87 11.07
C ASP A 148 5.40 -11.38 10.84
N TRP A 149 6.23 -12.02 11.65
CA TRP A 149 6.48 -13.46 11.58
C TRP A 149 5.19 -14.29 11.70
N ASN A 150 4.24 -13.87 12.54
CA ASN A 150 2.99 -14.61 12.73
C ASN A 150 2.13 -14.61 11.45
N PHE A 151 2.02 -13.48 10.76
CA PHE A 151 1.33 -13.41 9.48
C PHE A 151 2.01 -14.26 8.42
N MET A 152 3.35 -14.17 8.33
CA MET A 152 4.12 -14.94 7.35
C MET A 152 4.04 -16.45 7.59
N PHE A 153 4.08 -16.90 8.86
CA PHE A 153 3.94 -18.32 9.17
C PHE A 153 2.53 -18.84 8.91
N ARG A 154 1.48 -18.07 9.28
CA ARG A 154 0.09 -18.48 9.07
C ARG A 154 -0.29 -18.60 7.59
N HIS A 155 0.30 -17.77 6.73
CA HIS A 155 0.01 -17.76 5.29
C HIS A 155 1.20 -18.22 4.45
N ARG A 156 2.13 -18.98 5.02
CA ARG A 156 3.37 -19.40 4.33
C ARG A 156 3.11 -20.11 3.01
N ASP A 157 2.02 -20.88 2.92
CA ASP A 157 1.64 -21.66 1.74
C ASP A 157 1.05 -20.79 0.60
N PHE A 158 0.85 -19.50 0.87
CA PHE A 158 0.43 -18.52 -0.14
C PHE A 158 1.63 -17.87 -0.80
N PHE A 159 2.73 -17.71 -0.06
CA PHE A 159 3.95 -17.06 -0.50
C PHE A 159 4.84 -18.02 -1.30
N THR A 160 5.60 -17.47 -2.25
CA THR A 160 6.66 -18.24 -2.92
C THR A 160 7.86 -18.41 -1.99
N LEU A 161 8.75 -19.37 -2.27
CA LEU A 161 10.00 -19.50 -1.52
C LEU A 161 10.81 -18.20 -1.56
N LYS A 162 10.85 -17.53 -2.72
CA LYS A 162 11.50 -16.23 -2.89
C LYS A 162 10.92 -15.15 -1.98
N ASP A 163 9.59 -15.10 -1.82
CA ASP A 163 8.94 -14.16 -0.89
C ASP A 163 9.36 -14.45 0.56
N LEU A 164 9.34 -15.73 0.97
CA LEU A 164 9.71 -16.15 2.32
C LEU A 164 11.17 -15.82 2.64
N GLU A 165 12.09 -16.09 1.70
CA GLU A 165 13.50 -15.72 1.81
C GLU A 165 13.67 -14.21 1.88
N SER A 166 13.01 -13.45 1.00
CA SER A 166 13.07 -11.99 0.98
C SER A 166 12.58 -11.39 2.30
N PHE A 167 11.48 -11.92 2.85
CA PHE A 167 10.98 -11.52 4.16
C PHE A 167 11.97 -11.87 5.27
N ALA A 168 12.47 -13.11 5.31
CA ALA A 168 13.35 -13.58 6.38
C ALA A 168 14.65 -12.78 6.41
N VAL A 169 15.32 -12.60 5.26
CA VAL A 169 16.57 -11.84 5.18
C VAL A 169 16.34 -10.37 5.54
N ALA A 170 15.26 -9.74 5.06
CA ALA A 170 14.97 -8.34 5.40
C ALA A 170 14.54 -8.12 6.85
N ASN A 171 14.05 -9.14 7.55
CA ASN A 171 13.69 -9.03 8.97
C ASN A 171 14.77 -9.57 9.93
N LEU A 172 15.79 -10.26 9.40
CA LEU A 172 16.98 -10.67 10.12
C LEU A 172 18.13 -9.67 9.97
N PHE A 173 18.29 -9.04 8.81
CA PHE A 173 19.42 -8.15 8.50
C PHE A 173 18.97 -6.74 8.13
N ASP A 174 19.30 -5.77 8.98
CA ASP A 174 18.91 -4.37 8.81
C ASP A 174 19.65 -3.70 7.65
N SER A 175 20.85 -4.17 7.28
CA SER A 175 21.54 -3.69 6.07
C SER A 175 20.84 -4.09 4.77
N ILE A 176 20.02 -5.16 4.78
CA ILE A 176 19.18 -5.55 3.63
C ILE A 176 17.84 -4.80 3.66
N ARG A 177 17.29 -4.62 4.86
CA ARG A 177 16.07 -3.83 5.09
C ARG A 177 16.27 -2.36 4.73
N PHE A 178 17.40 -1.80 5.13
CA PHE A 178 17.84 -0.42 4.96
C PHE A 178 19.23 -0.39 4.31
N PRO A 179 19.30 -0.52 2.97
CA PRO A 179 20.57 -0.54 2.25
C PRO A 179 21.41 0.71 2.50
N PHE A 180 22.70 0.51 2.71
CA PHE A 180 23.66 1.59 2.93
C PHE A 180 24.06 2.26 1.60
N HIS A 181 23.68 3.52 1.43
CA HIS A 181 24.10 4.34 0.29
C HIS A 181 25.24 5.27 0.71
N GLY A 182 26.49 4.78 0.61
CA GLY A 182 27.67 5.50 1.11
C GLY A 182 27.90 6.87 0.46
N MET A 183 27.64 7.01 -0.84
CA MET A 183 27.75 8.30 -1.53
C MET A 183 26.76 9.32 -0.98
N THR A 184 25.50 8.92 -0.80
CA THR A 184 24.46 9.76 -0.17
C THR A 184 24.82 10.14 1.26
N ALA A 185 25.42 9.23 2.02
CA ALA A 185 25.88 9.52 3.38
C ALA A 185 27.00 10.57 3.39
N ILE A 186 28.00 10.42 2.51
CA ILE A 186 29.10 11.39 2.37
C ILE A 186 28.55 12.76 1.94
N GLU A 187 27.64 12.80 0.97
CA GLU A 187 26.98 14.02 0.52
C GLU A 187 26.25 14.70 1.69
N ARG A 188 25.39 13.98 2.42
CA ARG A 188 24.64 14.52 3.55
C ARG A 188 25.52 14.99 4.71
N ILE A 189 26.64 14.33 4.98
CA ILE A 189 27.62 14.78 5.98
C ILE A 189 28.29 16.09 5.53
N LYS A 190 28.59 16.23 4.24
CA LYS A 190 29.24 17.43 3.67
C LYS A 190 28.26 18.58 3.45
N SER A 191 26.99 18.28 3.15
CA SER A 191 25.93 19.25 2.90
C SER A 191 24.78 19.06 3.88
N SER A 192 24.71 19.94 4.88
CA SER A 192 23.66 19.98 5.91
C SER A 192 22.24 20.22 5.39
N GLY A 193 22.07 20.51 4.09
CA GLY A 193 20.76 20.78 3.47
C GLY A 193 20.02 19.54 2.93
N THR A 194 20.71 18.47 2.55
CA THR A 194 20.10 17.30 1.86
C THR A 194 19.37 16.33 2.79
N THR A 195 19.71 16.31 4.08
CA THR A 195 18.94 15.58 5.10
C THR A 195 17.53 16.15 5.26
N ASN A 196 17.38 17.45 5.03
CA ASN A 196 16.13 18.18 5.29
C ASN A 196 15.00 17.75 4.34
N GLN A 197 15.30 17.32 3.11
CA GLN A 197 14.26 16.91 2.16
C GLN A 197 13.63 15.57 2.54
N LEU A 198 14.42 14.55 2.89
CA LEU A 198 13.87 13.26 3.31
C LEU A 198 13.10 13.42 4.63
N GLU A 199 13.66 14.13 5.60
CA GLU A 199 12.97 14.40 6.87
C GLU A 199 11.67 15.19 6.67
N PHE A 200 11.65 16.14 5.73
CA PHE A 200 10.44 16.84 5.34
C PHE A 200 9.39 15.89 4.76
N LEU A 201 9.77 15.03 3.81
CA LEU A 201 8.86 14.03 3.24
C LEU A 201 8.31 13.08 4.33
N GLN A 202 9.18 12.59 5.23
CA GLN A 202 8.78 11.73 6.35
C GLN A 202 7.79 12.45 7.27
N SER A 203 8.06 13.72 7.57
CA SER A 203 7.17 14.57 8.35
C SER A 203 5.82 14.78 7.67
N MET A 204 5.78 14.92 6.34
CA MET A 204 4.52 15.01 5.61
C MET A 204 3.70 13.72 5.71
N VAL A 205 4.33 12.54 5.56
CA VAL A 205 3.64 11.24 5.70
C VAL A 205 3.10 11.07 7.13
N HIS A 206 3.88 11.44 8.14
CA HIS A 206 3.45 11.43 9.53
C HIS A 206 2.28 12.38 9.78
N LEU A 207 2.37 13.63 9.30
CA LEU A 207 1.30 14.62 9.43
C LEU A 207 0.03 14.19 8.73
N ALA A 208 0.11 13.58 7.55
CA ALA A 208 -1.03 12.99 6.86
C ALA A 208 -1.67 11.85 7.67
N THR A 209 -0.84 11.01 8.28
CA THR A 209 -1.29 9.94 9.18
C THR A 209 -2.07 10.48 10.37
N VAL A 210 -1.59 11.53 11.00
CA VAL A 210 -2.21 12.13 12.21
C VAL A 210 -3.40 13.03 11.90
N LYS A 211 -3.32 13.86 10.84
CA LYS A 211 -4.34 14.89 10.56
C LYS A 211 -5.44 14.45 9.59
N ASN A 212 -5.11 13.49 8.72
CA ASN A 212 -5.98 13.06 7.63
C ASN A 212 -6.26 11.55 7.70
N ASN A 213 -6.04 10.91 8.86
CA ASN A 213 -6.24 9.48 9.05
C ASN A 213 -5.57 8.64 7.94
N GLY A 214 -4.35 9.01 7.55
CA GLY A 214 -3.56 8.29 6.55
C GLY A 214 -3.78 8.74 5.10
N GLY A 215 -4.77 9.60 4.83
CA GLY A 215 -4.96 10.19 3.50
C GLY A 215 -3.95 11.32 3.23
N ILE A 216 -3.45 11.41 2.01
CA ILE A 216 -2.55 12.47 1.53
C ILE A 216 -3.25 13.18 0.36
N PRO A 217 -4.38 13.87 0.60
CA PRO A 217 -5.08 14.56 -0.46
C PRO A 217 -4.26 15.73 -0.97
N ASN A 218 -4.09 15.81 -2.29
CA ASN A 218 -3.47 16.95 -2.95
C ASN A 218 -4.56 17.83 -3.62
N PRO A 219 -4.96 18.98 -3.06
CA PRO A 219 -6.02 19.78 -3.65
C PRO A 219 -5.62 20.47 -4.97
N ILE A 220 -4.35 20.37 -5.37
CA ILE A 220 -3.82 21.05 -6.55
C ILE A 220 -4.41 20.39 -7.80
N LEU A 221 -5.04 21.22 -8.62
CA LEU A 221 -5.42 20.87 -9.98
C LEU A 221 -4.24 21.13 -10.91
N HIS A 222 -3.55 20.07 -11.31
CA HIS A 222 -2.42 20.09 -12.23
C HIS A 222 -2.65 19.09 -13.35
N GLU A 223 -2.26 19.47 -14.56
CA GLU A 223 -2.42 18.65 -15.75
C GLU A 223 -1.13 18.70 -16.54
N VAL A 224 -0.57 17.53 -16.82
CA VAL A 224 0.56 17.41 -17.74
C VAL A 224 0.06 17.49 -19.19
N PRO A 225 0.89 17.99 -20.13
CA PRO A 225 0.48 18.11 -21.54
C PRO A 225 0.05 16.78 -22.15
N GLU A 226 -0.94 16.80 -23.05
CA GLU A 226 -1.43 15.58 -23.72
C GLU A 226 -0.33 14.83 -24.49
N THR A 227 0.57 15.55 -25.17
CA THR A 227 1.72 14.95 -25.87
C THR A 227 2.68 14.24 -24.93
N TYR A 228 2.78 14.71 -23.68
CA TYR A 228 3.54 14.03 -22.64
C TYR A 228 2.81 12.75 -22.20
N LEU A 229 1.50 12.81 -21.94
CA LEU A 229 0.70 11.64 -21.57
C LEU A 229 0.73 10.55 -22.63
N GLU A 230 0.62 10.89 -23.91
CA GLU A 230 0.64 9.89 -24.98
C GLU A 230 1.99 9.15 -25.03
N ARG A 231 3.10 9.89 -25.00
CA ARG A 231 4.45 9.31 -25.01
C ARG A 231 4.69 8.47 -23.76
N GLU A 232 4.43 9.05 -22.59
CA GLU A 232 4.67 8.39 -21.31
C GLU A 232 3.80 7.15 -21.15
N SER A 233 2.61 7.10 -21.76
CA SER A 233 1.73 5.91 -21.70
C SER A 233 2.38 4.71 -22.38
N LYS A 234 3.06 4.94 -23.51
CA LYS A 234 3.79 3.89 -24.25
C LYS A 234 4.99 3.40 -23.43
N ASP A 235 5.74 4.32 -22.82
CA ASP A 235 6.91 3.99 -22.00
C ASP A 235 6.52 3.27 -20.71
N TYR A 236 5.47 3.75 -20.03
CA TYR A 236 4.89 3.12 -18.85
C TYR A 236 4.40 1.71 -19.16
N PHE A 237 3.65 1.54 -20.26
CA PHE A 237 3.17 0.23 -20.67
C PHE A 237 4.32 -0.72 -20.95
N LYS A 238 5.32 -0.27 -21.72
CA LYS A 238 6.50 -1.08 -22.04
C LYS A 238 7.22 -1.54 -20.77
N LYS A 239 7.38 -0.66 -19.80
CA LYS A 239 8.09 -0.92 -18.54
C LYS A 239 7.33 -1.89 -17.62
N ASN A 240 6.02 -1.72 -17.50
CA ASN A 240 5.23 -2.41 -16.46
C ASN A 240 4.43 -3.60 -16.98
N PHE A 241 4.09 -3.65 -18.28
CA PHE A 241 3.10 -4.59 -18.80
C PHE A 241 3.57 -5.49 -19.95
N THR A 242 4.71 -5.22 -20.61
CA THR A 242 5.21 -6.08 -21.73
C THR A 242 5.31 -7.56 -21.35
N ASN A 243 5.71 -7.85 -20.10
CA ASN A 243 5.81 -9.21 -19.56
C ASN A 243 4.89 -9.38 -18.35
N PHE A 244 3.70 -8.78 -18.41
CA PHE A 244 2.75 -8.86 -17.32
C PHE A 244 2.43 -10.32 -17.00
N LYS A 245 2.60 -10.68 -15.73
CA LYS A 245 2.17 -11.96 -15.20
C LYS A 245 1.55 -11.74 -13.84
N THR A 246 0.35 -12.29 -13.68
CA THR A 246 -0.35 -12.26 -12.41
C THR A 246 0.33 -13.19 -11.41
N SER A 247 0.54 -12.67 -10.20
CA SER A 247 1.13 -13.36 -9.08
C SER A 247 0.07 -14.22 -8.40
N THR A 248 0.30 -15.53 -8.37
CA THR A 248 -0.56 -16.46 -7.64
C THR A 248 -0.66 -16.11 -6.15
N THR A 249 0.41 -15.58 -5.55
CA THR A 249 0.41 -15.07 -4.17
C THR A 249 -0.64 -13.97 -4.01
N GLN A 250 -0.60 -12.96 -4.89
CA GLN A 250 -1.50 -11.80 -4.79
C GLN A 250 -2.95 -12.16 -5.09
N ASP A 251 -3.19 -13.09 -6.01
CA ASP A 251 -4.53 -13.60 -6.29
C ASP A 251 -5.15 -14.32 -5.10
N LYS A 252 -4.37 -15.19 -4.43
CA LYS A 252 -4.82 -15.87 -3.22
C LYS A 252 -5.19 -14.86 -2.12
N PHE A 253 -4.38 -13.83 -1.91
CA PHE A 253 -4.67 -12.80 -0.90
C PHE A 253 -5.83 -11.88 -1.26
N TYR A 254 -6.03 -11.59 -2.55
CA TYR A 254 -7.23 -10.88 -3.00
C TYR A 254 -8.49 -11.68 -2.71
N SER A 255 -8.49 -12.98 -3.04
CA SER A 255 -9.61 -13.88 -2.73
C SER A 255 -9.85 -13.99 -1.22
N GLU A 256 -8.80 -14.14 -0.41
CA GLU A 256 -8.94 -14.20 1.05
C GLU A 256 -9.41 -12.88 1.66
N PHE A 257 -9.05 -11.73 1.08
CA PHE A 257 -9.61 -10.43 1.51
C PHE A 257 -11.13 -10.40 1.35
N LEU A 258 -11.62 -10.73 0.16
CA LEU A 258 -13.05 -10.67 -0.15
C LEU A 258 -13.84 -11.73 0.62
N LYS A 259 -13.29 -12.94 0.74
CA LYS A 259 -13.84 -14.00 1.58
C LYS A 259 -13.96 -13.55 3.03
N PHE A 260 -12.88 -13.03 3.60
CA PHE A 260 -12.85 -12.57 4.99
C PHE A 260 -13.85 -11.43 5.24
N ALA A 261 -13.97 -10.49 4.29
CA ALA A 261 -15.01 -9.46 4.38
C ALA A 261 -16.42 -10.05 4.38
N SER A 262 -16.71 -11.00 3.48
CA SER A 262 -18.00 -11.67 3.39
C SER A 262 -18.33 -12.42 4.68
N GLU A 263 -17.40 -13.20 5.21
CA GLU A 263 -17.58 -13.99 6.45
C GLU A 263 -17.83 -13.11 7.68
N ASN A 264 -17.31 -11.89 7.67
CA ASN A 264 -17.45 -10.92 8.75
C ASN A 264 -18.53 -9.85 8.49
N ASN A 265 -19.35 -10.01 7.46
CA ASN A 265 -20.43 -9.08 7.07
C ASN A 265 -19.95 -7.64 6.82
N ILE A 266 -18.73 -7.48 6.30
CA ILE A 266 -18.14 -6.18 5.98
C ILE A 266 -18.49 -5.83 4.53
N LYS A 267 -19.11 -4.67 4.32
CA LYS A 267 -19.50 -4.23 2.98
C LYS A 267 -18.29 -3.70 2.23
N VAL A 268 -17.79 -4.46 1.26
CA VAL A 268 -16.65 -4.05 0.42
C VAL A 268 -17.14 -3.54 -0.93
N LEU A 269 -16.63 -2.37 -1.33
CA LEU A 269 -16.65 -1.88 -2.70
C LEU A 269 -15.29 -2.15 -3.34
N VAL A 270 -15.25 -2.99 -4.37
CA VAL A 270 -14.08 -3.13 -5.24
C VAL A 270 -14.03 -1.91 -6.15
N TYR A 271 -12.91 -1.20 -6.15
CA TYR A 271 -12.75 0.08 -6.84
C TYR A 271 -11.62 0.00 -7.86
N LYS A 272 -11.91 0.40 -9.11
CA LYS A 272 -10.90 0.55 -10.15
C LYS A 272 -10.79 2.04 -10.51
N PRO A 273 -9.63 2.68 -10.30
CA PRO A 273 -9.43 4.10 -10.60
C PRO A 273 -9.43 4.38 -12.10
N LEU A 274 -9.54 5.67 -12.46
CA LEU A 274 -9.22 6.14 -13.80
C LEU A 274 -7.71 6.17 -14.00
N VAL A 275 -7.29 5.83 -15.21
CA VAL A 275 -5.96 6.16 -15.75
C VAL A 275 -6.13 7.10 -16.94
N SER A 276 -5.03 7.68 -17.44
CA SER A 276 -5.09 8.55 -18.61
C SER A 276 -5.75 7.84 -19.80
N PRO A 277 -6.50 8.55 -20.66
CA PRO A 277 -7.20 7.94 -21.79
C PRO A 277 -6.23 7.24 -22.76
N TYR A 278 -5.01 7.76 -22.89
CA TYR A 278 -3.95 7.14 -23.70
C TYR A 278 -3.48 5.80 -23.13
N LEU A 279 -3.21 5.72 -21.83
CA LEU A 279 -2.85 4.45 -21.18
C LEU A 279 -4.03 3.47 -21.21
N GLN A 280 -5.25 3.93 -20.93
CA GLN A 280 -6.45 3.10 -20.97
C GLN A 280 -6.67 2.50 -22.36
N ALA A 281 -6.44 3.27 -23.44
CA ALA A 281 -6.55 2.78 -24.81
C ALA A 281 -5.53 1.67 -25.13
N ILE A 282 -4.28 1.83 -24.69
CA ILE A 282 -3.25 0.80 -24.83
C ILE A 282 -3.66 -0.45 -24.05
N LEU A 283 -4.02 -0.32 -22.77
CA LEU A 283 -4.46 -1.46 -21.96
C LEU A 283 -5.66 -2.19 -22.57
N ASN A 284 -6.65 -1.48 -23.09
CA ASN A 284 -7.84 -2.09 -23.70
C ASN A 284 -7.54 -2.83 -25.02
N SER A 285 -6.44 -2.50 -25.70
CA SER A 285 -5.98 -3.22 -26.89
C SER A 285 -5.31 -4.56 -26.58
N GLU A 286 -4.98 -4.81 -25.31
CA GLU A 286 -4.19 -5.95 -24.88
C GLU A 286 -5.08 -7.04 -24.27
N LYS A 287 -4.96 -8.27 -24.78
CA LYS A 287 -5.79 -9.40 -24.33
C LYS A 287 -5.64 -9.66 -22.84
N PHE A 288 -4.41 -9.60 -22.32
CA PHE A 288 -4.12 -9.90 -20.91
C PHE A 288 -4.91 -9.01 -19.96
N TYR A 289 -5.17 -7.75 -20.34
CA TYR A 289 -5.83 -6.78 -19.48
C TYR A 289 -7.31 -7.13 -19.31
N SER A 290 -7.99 -7.46 -20.41
CA SER A 290 -9.38 -7.93 -20.37
C SER A 290 -9.52 -9.27 -19.65
N ASP A 291 -8.57 -10.20 -19.84
CA ASP A 291 -8.58 -11.49 -19.13
C ASP A 291 -8.39 -11.27 -17.61
N TRP A 292 -7.42 -10.43 -17.22
CA TRP A 292 -7.14 -10.08 -15.84
C TRP A 292 -8.34 -9.43 -15.16
N GLU A 293 -8.97 -8.44 -15.82
CA GLU A 293 -10.11 -7.72 -15.26
C GLU A 293 -11.30 -8.66 -15.02
N ASN A 294 -11.65 -9.46 -16.04
CA ASN A 294 -12.72 -10.44 -15.93
C ASN A 294 -12.48 -11.45 -14.80
N GLU A 295 -11.23 -11.87 -14.62
CA GLU A 295 -10.85 -12.76 -13.52
C GLU A 295 -11.08 -12.10 -12.15
N LYS A 296 -10.63 -10.86 -11.94
CA LYS A 296 -10.84 -10.17 -10.66
C LYS A 296 -12.30 -9.88 -10.39
N TYR A 297 -13.06 -9.52 -11.42
CA TYR A 297 -14.50 -9.30 -11.29
C TYR A 297 -15.25 -10.59 -10.95
N LYS A 298 -14.85 -11.73 -11.54
CA LYS A 298 -15.41 -13.04 -11.20
C LYS A 298 -15.13 -13.43 -9.74
N ILE A 299 -13.94 -13.15 -9.22
CA ILE A 299 -13.61 -13.39 -7.81
C ILE A 299 -14.47 -12.48 -6.91
N ALA A 300 -14.58 -11.20 -7.24
CA ALA A 300 -15.44 -10.25 -6.52
C ALA A 300 -16.92 -10.68 -6.50
N ASP A 301 -17.46 -11.12 -7.65
CA ASP A 301 -18.83 -11.59 -7.79
C ASP A 301 -19.09 -12.88 -6.99
N THR A 302 -18.11 -13.77 -6.90
CA THR A 302 -18.19 -14.99 -6.07
C THR A 302 -18.52 -14.65 -4.60
N TYR A 303 -18.02 -13.51 -4.11
CA TYR A 303 -18.30 -13.01 -2.76
C TYR A 303 -19.38 -11.91 -2.73
N LYS A 304 -20.12 -11.71 -3.83
CA LYS A 304 -21.19 -10.72 -3.99
C LYS A 304 -20.74 -9.28 -3.71
N MET A 305 -19.50 -8.98 -4.07
CA MET A 305 -18.91 -7.67 -3.83
C MET A 305 -19.31 -6.71 -4.95
N ARG A 306 -19.63 -5.48 -4.58
CA ARG A 306 -19.96 -4.44 -5.56
C ARG A 306 -18.67 -3.95 -6.22
N ILE A 307 -18.74 -3.65 -7.50
CA ILE A 307 -17.62 -3.12 -8.28
C ILE A 307 -17.95 -1.70 -8.74
N LEU A 308 -17.00 -0.79 -8.58
CA LEU A 308 -17.00 0.54 -9.17
C LEU A 308 -15.80 0.64 -10.11
N ASN A 309 -16.07 0.49 -11.41
CA ASN A 309 -15.11 0.76 -12.46
C ASN A 309 -15.28 2.20 -12.94
N LEU A 310 -14.34 3.09 -12.64
CA LEU A 310 -14.47 4.48 -13.08
C LEU A 310 -14.34 4.63 -14.59
N SER A 311 -13.62 3.74 -15.28
CA SER A 311 -13.50 3.78 -16.75
C SER A 311 -14.87 3.57 -17.44
N GLU A 312 -15.78 2.79 -16.84
CA GLU A 312 -17.15 2.64 -17.33
C GLU A 312 -18.03 3.88 -17.05
N LYS A 313 -17.64 4.70 -16.07
CA LYS A 313 -18.32 5.95 -15.70
C LYS A 313 -17.64 7.20 -16.24
N GLU A 314 -16.63 7.05 -17.10
CA GLU A 314 -15.77 8.15 -17.56
C GLU A 314 -16.58 9.31 -18.18
N LYS A 315 -17.67 9.00 -18.90
CA LYS A 315 -18.57 10.01 -19.48
C LYS A 315 -19.28 10.90 -18.45
N ASN A 316 -19.41 10.41 -17.22
CA ASN A 316 -20.06 11.12 -16.12
C ASN A 316 -19.04 11.86 -15.23
N ILE A 317 -17.74 11.78 -15.55
CA ILE A 317 -16.65 12.41 -14.81
C ILE A 317 -16.18 13.64 -15.61
N GLN A 318 -16.37 14.82 -15.03
CA GLN A 318 -16.02 16.09 -15.65
C GLN A 318 -14.52 16.38 -15.54
N CYS A 319 -13.93 16.10 -14.37
CA CYS A 319 -12.52 16.38 -14.10
C CYS A 319 -11.65 15.19 -14.51
N LYS A 320 -11.02 15.29 -15.69
CA LYS A 320 -10.13 14.27 -16.27
C LYS A 320 -8.71 14.79 -16.48
N LYS A 321 -8.20 15.50 -15.47
CA LYS A 321 -6.84 16.04 -15.45
C LYS A 321 -5.91 15.05 -14.77
N PHE A 322 -4.75 14.82 -15.37
CA PHE A 322 -3.81 13.81 -14.93
C PHE A 322 -2.46 14.44 -14.59
N VAL A 323 -1.84 14.01 -13.51
CA VAL A 323 -0.48 14.46 -13.12
C VAL A 323 0.61 13.57 -13.70
N ASP A 324 0.23 12.35 -14.10
CA ASP A 324 1.01 11.41 -14.90
C ASP A 324 0.02 10.43 -15.56
N VAL A 325 0.50 9.39 -16.24
CA VAL A 325 -0.37 8.48 -17.00
C VAL A 325 -1.29 7.59 -16.16
N HIS A 326 -1.03 7.44 -14.87
CA HIS A 326 -1.75 6.55 -13.96
C HIS A 326 -2.54 7.29 -12.87
N HIS A 327 -2.07 8.46 -12.40
CA HIS A 327 -2.70 9.25 -11.36
C HIS A 327 -3.52 10.40 -11.90
N LEU A 328 -4.81 10.39 -11.54
CA LEU A 328 -5.66 11.56 -11.63
C LEU A 328 -5.11 12.69 -10.75
N SER A 329 -5.28 13.93 -11.19
CA SER A 329 -4.94 15.11 -10.39
C SER A 329 -5.76 15.16 -9.12
N GLY A 330 -5.11 15.44 -7.99
CA GLY A 330 -5.76 15.47 -6.69
C GLY A 330 -6.93 16.48 -6.61
N GLY A 331 -6.87 17.59 -7.37
CA GLY A 331 -7.99 18.53 -7.53
C GLY A 331 -9.29 17.92 -8.09
N CYS A 332 -9.23 16.74 -8.75
CA CYS A 332 -10.39 16.01 -9.25
C CYS A 332 -11.02 15.05 -8.23
N TYR A 333 -10.36 14.75 -7.11
CA TYR A 333 -10.79 13.67 -6.21
C TYR A 333 -12.10 13.97 -5.46
N ASN A 334 -12.54 15.22 -5.35
CA ASN A 334 -13.84 15.54 -4.76
C ASN A 334 -14.99 14.93 -5.57
N GLU A 335 -14.94 15.04 -6.91
CA GLU A 335 -15.94 14.45 -7.81
C GLU A 335 -15.91 12.91 -7.74
N VAL A 336 -14.70 12.34 -7.80
CA VAL A 336 -14.51 10.88 -7.67
C VAL A 336 -15.01 10.38 -6.31
N THR A 337 -14.80 11.15 -5.24
CA THR A 337 -15.31 10.85 -3.90
C THR A 337 -16.83 10.85 -3.86
N ASP A 338 -17.50 11.79 -4.54
CA ASP A 338 -18.96 11.82 -4.60
C ASP A 338 -19.53 10.59 -5.35
N ILE A 339 -18.86 10.15 -6.43
CA ILE A 339 -19.24 8.92 -7.15
C ILE A 339 -19.02 7.67 -6.27
N LEU A 340 -17.90 7.61 -5.54
CA LEU A 340 -17.61 6.53 -4.62
C LEU A 340 -18.65 6.45 -3.49
N LEU A 341 -18.94 7.59 -2.84
CA LEU A 341 -19.89 7.64 -1.73
C LEU A 341 -21.33 7.36 -2.17
N SER A 342 -21.77 7.87 -3.32
CA SER A 342 -23.10 7.53 -3.87
C SER A 342 -23.21 6.07 -4.25
N THR A 343 -22.09 5.42 -4.59
CA THR A 343 -22.05 3.98 -4.80
C THR A 343 -22.18 3.25 -3.46
N ILE A 344 -21.39 3.58 -2.43
CA ILE A 344 -21.45 2.90 -1.12
C ILE A 344 -22.79 3.13 -0.41
N PHE A 345 -23.26 4.38 -0.42
CA PHE A 345 -24.46 4.87 0.25
C PHE A 345 -25.48 5.38 -0.79
N PRO A 346 -26.11 4.49 -1.57
CA PRO A 346 -27.14 4.91 -2.49
C PRO A 346 -28.26 5.58 -1.70
N LYS A 347 -28.67 6.79 -2.10
CA LYS A 347 -29.88 7.40 -1.55
C LYS A 347 -31.01 6.40 -1.78
N LYS A 348 -31.67 5.94 -0.71
CA LYS A 348 -32.96 5.26 -0.87
C LYS A 348 -33.85 6.27 -1.58
N ASN A 349 -34.36 5.93 -2.76
CA ASN A 349 -35.37 6.72 -3.46
C ASN A 349 -36.48 7.02 -2.43
N GLN A 350 -36.65 8.30 -2.09
CA GLN A 350 -37.82 8.77 -1.36
C GLN A 350 -39.02 8.74 -2.29
#